data_AF-A0A924VNB7-F1
#
_entry.id   AF-A0A924VNB7-F1
#
_cell.length_a   1.000
_cell.length_b   1.000
_cell.length_c   1.000
_cell.angle_alpha   90.00
_cell.angle_beta   90.00
_cell.angle_gamma   90.00
#
_symmetry.space_group_name_H-M   'P 1'
#
loop_
_entity.id
_entity.type
_entity.pdbx_description
1 polymer ?
#
loop_
_entity_poly.entity_id
_entity_poly.type
_entity_poly.pdbx_seq_one_letter_code
_entity_poly.pdbx_strand_id
1 'polypeptide(L)'
;ALGLSRTALLDLVRDHRDPDDAPQLSIGSPAELSWLFSALARGQVADAVTSQRVLGWLSHNADLSMVSSAFGLDPLSHRTADLGLQLINKTGTDVGVRSEVGLLSGARSGVAYAVTVQFTDTGIAMRLRVLEALRTFGYDLLEYVY
;
A
#
# COMPACT_ATOMS: atom_id res chain seq x y z
N ALA A 1 5.38 -17.74 -12.29
CA ALA A 1 5.77 -16.96 -11.09
C ALA A 1 5.69 -15.47 -11.41
N LEU A 2 5.40 -14.60 -10.44
CA LEU A 2 5.15 -13.15 -10.66
C LEU A 2 6.42 -12.30 -10.88
N GLY A 3 7.61 -12.89 -10.86
CA GLY A 3 8.88 -12.17 -11.04
C GLY A 3 9.37 -11.40 -9.81
N LEU A 4 8.70 -11.55 -8.66
CA LEU A 4 9.14 -10.95 -7.40
C LEU A 4 10.23 -11.82 -6.77
N SER A 5 11.38 -11.22 -6.48
CA SER A 5 12.59 -11.92 -6.00
C SER A 5 13.03 -11.46 -4.61
N ARG A 6 12.61 -10.25 -4.21
CA ARG A 6 12.93 -9.62 -2.92
C ARG A 6 11.67 -9.39 -2.07
N THR A 7 10.57 -10.02 -2.47
CA THR A 7 9.27 -9.99 -1.79
C THR A 7 8.83 -11.42 -1.59
N ALA A 8 8.57 -11.80 -0.34
CA ALA A 8 8.22 -13.17 0.01
C ALA A 8 7.33 -13.19 1.25
N LEU A 9 6.37 -14.12 1.25
CA LEU A 9 5.68 -14.55 2.46
C LEU A 9 6.55 -15.64 3.10
N LEU A 10 7.04 -15.38 4.31
CA LEU A 10 7.96 -16.27 5.02
C LEU A 10 7.23 -17.24 5.94
N ASP A 11 6.04 -16.87 6.37
CA ASP A 11 5.25 -17.59 7.37
C ASP A 11 3.74 -17.27 7.21
N LEU A 12 2.92 -17.78 8.11
CA LEU A 12 1.49 -17.49 8.22
C LEU A 12 1.19 -16.43 9.31
N VAL A 13 -0.04 -15.92 9.31
CA VAL A 13 -0.50 -14.97 10.34
C VAL A 13 -0.72 -15.72 11.65
N ARG A 14 -0.08 -15.25 12.73
CA ARG A 14 -0.09 -15.88 14.06
C ARG A 14 -0.41 -14.85 15.12
N ASP A 15 -1.03 -15.31 16.21
CA ASP A 15 -1.18 -14.51 17.42
C ASP A 15 0.12 -14.44 18.24
N HIS A 16 0.91 -15.51 18.23
CA HIS A 16 2.17 -15.63 18.97
C HIS A 16 3.25 -16.25 18.09
N ARG A 17 4.51 -15.85 18.31
CA ARG A 17 5.69 -16.41 17.64
C ARG A 17 6.60 -17.09 18.67
N ASP A 18 6.89 -18.36 18.43
CA ASP A 18 7.88 -19.13 19.18
C ASP A 18 9.28 -18.98 18.57
N PRO A 19 10.36 -19.37 19.27
CA PRO A 19 11.73 -19.24 18.77
C PRO A 19 12.00 -19.95 17.43
N ASP A 20 11.22 -20.97 17.09
CA ASP A 20 11.34 -21.73 15.83
C ASP A 20 10.51 -21.12 14.69
N ASP A 21 9.64 -20.15 14.96
CA ASP A 21 8.87 -19.45 13.93
C ASP A 21 9.74 -18.44 13.17
N ALA A 22 9.36 -18.11 11.94
CA ALA A 22 10.03 -17.05 11.20
C ALA A 22 9.95 -15.72 11.97
N PRO A 23 10.99 -14.87 11.93
CA PRO A 23 11.02 -13.63 12.71
C PRO A 23 9.96 -12.61 12.28
N GLN A 24 9.46 -12.71 11.04
CA GLN A 24 8.43 -11.83 10.48
C GLN A 24 7.55 -12.60 9.49
N LEU A 25 6.31 -12.15 9.33
CA LEU A 25 5.34 -12.75 8.41
C LEU A 25 5.83 -12.73 6.95
N SER A 26 6.36 -11.59 6.52
CA SER A 26 6.76 -11.35 5.14
C SER A 26 7.87 -10.31 5.05
N ILE A 27 8.55 -10.29 3.90
CA ILE A 27 9.43 -9.22 3.46
C ILE A 27 8.92 -8.66 2.15
N GLY A 28 9.15 -7.38 1.91
CA GLY A 28 8.73 -6.71 0.69
C GLY A 28 9.73 -5.68 0.21
N SER A 29 9.95 -5.63 -1.11
CA SER A 29 10.69 -4.57 -1.75
C SER A 29 9.70 -3.51 -2.26
N PRO A 30 9.79 -2.24 -1.80
CA PRO A 30 8.92 -1.18 -2.31
C PRO A 30 8.97 -1.06 -3.85
N ALA A 31 10.14 -1.24 -4.46
CA ALA A 31 10.30 -1.22 -5.91
C ALA A 31 9.55 -2.37 -6.61
N GLU A 32 9.57 -3.58 -6.05
CA GLU A 32 8.82 -4.71 -6.62
C GLU A 32 7.32 -4.58 -6.40
N LEU A 33 6.89 -4.03 -5.25
CA LEU A 33 5.48 -3.80 -4.94
C LEU A 33 4.86 -2.70 -5.81
N SER A 34 5.57 -1.57 -6.01
CA SER A 34 5.13 -0.52 -6.93
C SER A 34 5.09 -1.01 -8.38
N TRP A 35 6.10 -1.80 -8.79
CA TRP A 35 6.08 -2.48 -10.09
C TRP A 35 4.88 -3.42 -10.23
N LEU A 36 4.56 -4.22 -9.21
CA LEU A 36 3.43 -5.15 -9.23
C LEU A 36 2.10 -4.41 -9.42
N PHE A 37 1.88 -3.31 -8.70
CA PHE A 37 0.68 -2.47 -8.88
C PHE A 37 0.63 -1.86 -10.29
N SER A 38 1.77 -1.42 -10.81
CA SER A 38 1.88 -0.94 -12.18
C SER A 38 1.57 -2.04 -13.22
N ALA A 39 2.04 -3.28 -12.99
CA ALA A 39 1.76 -4.43 -13.84
C ALA A 39 0.29 -4.85 -13.78
N LEU A 40 -0.34 -4.82 -12.59
CA LEU A 40 -1.77 -5.03 -12.41
C LEU A 40 -2.58 -4.01 -13.22
N ALA A 41 -2.24 -2.72 -13.11
CA ALA A 41 -2.90 -1.64 -13.87
C ALA A 41 -2.84 -1.87 -15.39
N ARG A 42 -1.75 -2.44 -15.89
CA ARG A 42 -1.56 -2.78 -17.31
C ARG A 42 -2.14 -4.14 -17.73
N GLY A 43 -2.76 -4.88 -16.82
CA GLY A 43 -3.31 -6.20 -17.13
C GLY A 43 -2.26 -7.30 -17.33
N GLN A 44 -1.06 -7.14 -16.75
CA GLN A 44 0.11 -7.99 -17.01
C GLN A 44 0.33 -9.08 -15.94
N VAL A 45 -0.47 -9.09 -14.88
CA VAL A 45 -0.36 -10.10 -13.81
C VAL A 45 -1.30 -11.25 -14.09
N ALA A 46 -0.72 -12.40 -14.44
CA ALA A 46 -1.38 -13.59 -14.98
C ALA A 46 -2.09 -13.34 -16.32
N ASP A 47 -3.13 -12.50 -16.33
CA ASP A 47 -3.86 -12.02 -17.50
C ASP A 47 -4.66 -10.75 -17.15
N ALA A 48 -5.30 -10.14 -18.16
CA ALA A 48 -6.06 -8.91 -17.99
C ALA A 48 -7.29 -9.08 -17.08
N VAL A 49 -8.01 -10.20 -17.18
CA VAL A 49 -9.22 -10.47 -16.38
C VAL A 49 -8.87 -10.64 -14.91
N THR A 50 -7.82 -11.41 -14.63
CA THR A 50 -7.29 -11.65 -13.29
C THR A 50 -6.77 -10.35 -12.68
N SER A 51 -6.02 -9.56 -13.45
CA SER A 51 -5.53 -8.26 -12.98
C SER A 51 -6.67 -7.31 -12.60
N GLN A 52 -7.69 -7.17 -13.45
CA GLN A 52 -8.86 -6.33 -13.17
C GLN A 52 -9.65 -6.80 -11.96
N ARG A 53 -9.75 -8.12 -11.75
CA ARG A 53 -10.39 -8.68 -10.55
C ARG A 53 -9.63 -8.33 -9.28
N VAL A 54 -8.30 -8.44 -9.29
CA VAL A 54 -7.46 -8.08 -8.14
C VAL A 54 -7.54 -6.59 -7.84
N LEU A 55 -7.44 -5.72 -8.85
CA LEU A 55 -7.64 -4.27 -8.69
C LEU A 55 -9.02 -3.95 -8.14
N GLY A 56 -10.05 -4.66 -8.61
CA GLY A 56 -11.42 -4.51 -8.13
C GLY A 56 -11.63 -4.94 -6.68
N TRP A 57 -10.78 -5.81 -6.12
CA TRP A 57 -10.76 -6.09 -4.68
C TRP A 57 -10.01 -5.02 -3.90
N LEU A 58 -8.85 -4.61 -4.41
CA LEU A 58 -8.00 -3.59 -3.78
C LEU A 58 -8.68 -2.20 -3.74
N SER A 59 -9.60 -1.91 -4.66
CA SER A 59 -10.37 -0.65 -4.66
C SER A 59 -11.37 -0.52 -3.50
N HIS A 60 -11.48 -1.50 -2.60
CA HIS A 60 -12.34 -1.48 -1.42
C HIS A 60 -11.57 -1.37 -0.11
N ASN A 61 -10.27 -1.05 -0.16
CA ASN A 61 -9.48 -0.96 1.05
C ASN A 61 -10.00 0.19 1.95
N ALA A 62 -10.55 -0.17 3.11
CA ALA A 62 -11.16 0.79 4.04
C ALA A 62 -10.16 1.43 5.02
N ASP A 63 -8.91 0.98 5.04
CA ASP A 63 -7.86 1.61 5.82
C ASP A 63 -7.10 2.63 4.97
N LEU A 64 -7.47 3.91 5.11
CA LEU A 64 -6.81 5.05 4.46
C LEU A 64 -5.94 5.85 5.43
N SER A 65 -5.52 5.25 6.55
CA SER A 65 -4.88 6.00 7.65
C SER A 65 -3.42 6.43 7.42
N MET A 66 -2.80 5.97 6.32
CA MET A 66 -1.38 6.16 6.02
C MET A 66 -1.16 7.23 4.93
N VAL A 67 -0.48 6.91 3.82
CA VAL A 67 -0.25 7.82 2.68
C VAL A 67 -1.58 8.35 2.15
N SER A 68 -2.56 7.46 2.03
CA SER A 68 -3.89 7.80 1.54
C SER A 68 -4.66 8.80 2.41
N SER A 69 -4.22 9.05 3.64
CA SER A 69 -4.89 10.01 4.53
C SER A 69 -4.81 11.44 3.99
N ALA A 70 -3.85 11.73 3.12
CA ALA A 70 -3.68 13.01 2.45
C ALA A 70 -4.77 13.29 1.40
N PHE A 71 -5.41 12.26 0.84
CA PHE A 71 -6.25 12.39 -0.36
C PHE A 71 -7.68 12.84 -0.06
N GLY A 72 -8.10 12.90 1.21
CA GLY A 72 -9.43 13.37 1.59
C GLY A 72 -10.59 12.46 1.15
N LEU A 73 -10.31 11.21 0.78
CA LEU A 73 -11.29 10.24 0.29
C LEU A 73 -12.08 9.60 1.45
N ASP A 74 -13.35 9.29 1.20
CA ASP A 74 -14.17 8.48 2.11
C ASP A 74 -13.72 7.01 2.06
N PRO A 75 -13.22 6.42 3.17
CA PRO A 75 -12.77 5.04 3.19
C PRO A 75 -13.84 4.00 2.79
N LEU A 76 -15.13 4.35 2.88
CA LEU A 76 -16.24 3.46 2.53
C LEU A 76 -16.91 3.83 1.21
N SER A 77 -16.47 4.89 0.53
CA SER A 77 -17.10 5.38 -0.70
C SER A 77 -16.12 6.00 -1.73
N HIS A 78 -14.91 5.44 -1.88
CA HIS A 78 -13.88 5.96 -2.80
C HIS A 78 -13.56 5.06 -4.00
N ARG A 79 -14.38 4.03 -4.27
CA ARG A 79 -14.11 3.08 -5.36
C ARG A 79 -14.10 3.74 -6.74
N THR A 80 -14.98 4.73 -6.93
CA THR A 80 -15.02 5.58 -8.13
C THR A 80 -14.24 6.85 -7.86
N ALA A 81 -13.84 7.53 -8.93
CA ALA A 81 -13.14 8.80 -8.79
C ALA A 81 -13.99 9.82 -8.00
N ASP A 82 -13.37 10.49 -7.02
CA ASP A 82 -13.94 11.60 -6.26
C ASP A 82 -13.01 12.81 -6.39
N LEU A 83 -13.58 13.97 -6.72
CA LEU A 83 -12.83 15.18 -7.10
C LEU A 83 -11.74 14.95 -8.17
N GLY A 84 -11.92 13.94 -9.02
CA GLY A 84 -10.96 13.55 -10.06
C GLY A 84 -9.81 12.66 -9.58
N LEU A 85 -9.81 12.24 -8.30
CA LEU A 85 -8.87 11.27 -7.74
C LEU A 85 -9.48 9.88 -7.71
N GLN A 86 -8.73 8.88 -8.17
CA GLN A 86 -9.05 7.47 -7.93
C GLN A 86 -7.87 6.78 -7.26
N LEU A 87 -8.18 6.05 -6.18
CA LEU A 87 -7.23 5.30 -5.37
C LEU A 87 -7.53 3.80 -5.43
N ILE A 88 -6.48 3.00 -5.60
CA ILE A 88 -6.51 1.55 -5.37
C ILE A 88 -5.28 1.22 -4.53
N ASN A 89 -5.45 0.79 -3.28
CA ASN A 89 -4.31 0.61 -2.39
C ASN A 89 -4.46 -0.59 -1.46
N LYS A 90 -3.37 -0.88 -0.74
CA LYS A 90 -3.37 -1.76 0.42
C LYS A 90 -2.40 -1.26 1.48
N THR A 91 -2.87 -1.25 2.72
CA THR A 91 -2.05 -1.01 3.90
C THR A 91 -1.54 -2.31 4.54
N GLY A 92 -0.39 -2.21 5.22
CA GLY A 92 0.20 -3.26 6.04
C GLY A 92 0.74 -2.67 7.34
N THR A 93 0.42 -3.32 8.45
CA THR A 93 0.77 -2.86 9.80
C THR A 93 1.28 -4.04 10.61
N ASP A 94 2.39 -3.82 11.30
CA ASP A 94 2.90 -4.69 12.37
C ASP A 94 3.56 -3.83 13.46
N VAL A 95 4.06 -4.44 14.53
CA VAL A 95 4.87 -3.77 15.54
C VAL A 95 6.09 -3.13 14.87
N GLY A 96 6.22 -1.81 14.99
CA GLY A 96 7.33 -1.06 14.39
C GLY A 96 7.34 -0.97 12.86
N VAL A 97 6.26 -1.36 12.17
CA VAL A 97 6.16 -1.27 10.70
C VAL A 97 4.86 -0.62 10.27
N ARG A 98 4.93 0.36 9.36
CA ARG A 98 3.79 0.85 8.58
C ARG A 98 4.15 0.80 7.11
N SER A 99 3.27 0.26 6.29
CA SER A 99 3.49 0.11 4.86
C SER A 99 2.23 0.40 4.08
N GLU A 100 2.37 1.06 2.94
CA GLU A 100 1.29 1.26 1.99
C GLU A 100 1.81 1.12 0.56
N VAL A 101 1.04 0.47 -0.29
CA VAL A 101 1.26 0.38 -1.73
C VAL A 101 -0.04 0.73 -2.45
N GLY A 102 0.05 1.47 -3.55
CA GLY A 102 -1.15 1.89 -4.26
C GLY A 102 -0.92 2.40 -5.67
N LEU A 103 -2.04 2.54 -6.39
CA LEU A 103 -2.19 3.33 -7.60
C LEU A 103 -3.01 4.57 -7.21
N LEU A 104 -2.44 5.74 -7.47
CA LEU A 104 -3.14 7.01 -7.40
C LEU A 104 -3.24 7.57 -8.82
N SER A 105 -4.43 7.99 -9.22
CA SER A 105 -4.65 8.68 -10.50
C SER A 105 -5.43 9.96 -10.28
N GLY A 106 -5.01 11.00 -10.98
CA GLY A 106 -5.61 12.34 -10.97
C GLY A 106 -5.79 12.86 -12.38
N ALA A 107 -6.10 14.15 -12.51
CA ALA A 107 -6.39 14.79 -13.80
C ALA A 107 -5.16 14.86 -14.73
N ARG A 108 -3.94 14.94 -14.19
CA ARG A 108 -2.70 15.10 -14.96
C ARG A 108 -2.02 13.77 -15.25
N SER A 109 -1.93 12.90 -14.26
CA SER A 109 -1.14 11.68 -14.33
C SER A 109 -1.66 10.59 -13.38
N GLY A 110 -1.07 9.40 -13.51
CA GLY A 110 -1.21 8.33 -12.52
C GLY A 110 0.16 7.83 -12.07
N VAL A 111 0.23 7.35 -10.83
CA VAL A 111 1.45 6.86 -10.20
C VAL A 111 1.19 5.57 -9.44
N ALA A 112 2.10 4.60 -9.60
CA ALA A 112 2.20 3.45 -8.72
C ALA A 112 3.27 3.72 -7.67
N TYR A 113 2.92 3.61 -6.39
CA TYR A 113 3.83 3.89 -5.28
C TYR A 113 3.86 2.74 -4.29
N ALA A 114 4.94 2.67 -3.52
CA ALA A 114 5.03 1.84 -2.34
C ALA A 114 5.97 2.51 -1.34
N VAL A 115 5.56 2.54 -0.07
CA VAL A 115 6.36 3.05 1.05
C VAL A 115 6.26 2.09 2.20
N THR A 116 7.39 1.81 2.84
CA THR A 116 7.47 1.07 4.10
C THR A 116 8.35 1.85 5.05
N VAL A 117 7.84 2.14 6.24
CA VAL A 117 8.58 2.77 7.33
C VAL A 117 8.74 1.75 8.45
N GLN A 118 9.99 1.51 8.84
CA GLN A 118 10.34 0.76 10.04
C GLN A 118 10.76 1.75 11.12
N PHE A 119 10.29 1.55 12.34
CA PHE A 119 10.53 2.45 13.46
C PHE A 119 10.51 1.67 14.79
N THR A 120 11.19 2.22 15.80
CA THR A 120 11.11 1.68 17.16
C THR A 120 9.77 2.04 17.78
N ASP A 121 8.91 1.06 18.02
CA ASP A 121 7.55 1.26 18.52
C ASP A 121 7.53 1.52 20.04
N THR A 122 8.10 2.65 20.47
CA THR A 122 8.23 3.01 21.88
C THR A 122 7.00 3.68 22.49
N GLY A 123 6.00 4.02 21.67
CA GLY A 123 4.76 4.63 22.14
C GLY A 123 3.99 5.38 21.06
N ILE A 124 2.82 5.91 21.46
CA ILE A 124 1.86 6.56 20.55
C ILE A 124 2.47 7.75 19.79
N ALA A 125 3.35 8.53 20.43
CA ALA A 125 4.01 9.67 19.79
C ALA A 125 4.84 9.24 18.58
N MET A 126 5.56 8.11 18.66
CA MET A 126 6.34 7.62 17.52
C MET A 126 5.44 7.13 16.40
N ARG A 127 4.36 6.41 16.73
CA ARG A 127 3.35 5.97 15.74
C ARG A 127 2.75 7.15 14.99
N LEU A 128 2.33 8.20 15.71
CA LEU A 128 1.75 9.40 15.11
C LEU A 128 2.75 10.13 14.21
N ARG A 129 4.02 10.21 14.61
CA ARG A 129 5.07 10.80 13.76
C ARG A 129 5.27 10.05 12.45
N VAL A 130 5.19 8.72 12.48
CA VAL A 130 5.30 7.90 11.26
C VAL A 130 4.08 8.10 10.36
N LEU A 131 2.87 8.13 10.93
CA LEU A 131 1.65 8.40 10.15
C LEU A 131 1.69 9.80 9.52
N GLU A 132 2.19 10.81 10.24
CA GLU A 132 2.38 12.17 9.70
C GLU A 132 3.40 12.20 8.55
N ALA A 133 4.50 11.45 8.66
CA ALA A 133 5.48 11.34 7.59
C ALA A 133 4.88 10.66 6.34
N LEU A 134 4.07 9.62 6.52
CA LEU A 134 3.36 8.96 5.42
C LEU A 134 2.33 9.89 4.78
N ARG A 135 1.57 10.65 5.58
CA ARG A 135 0.65 11.68 5.09
C ARG A 135 1.39 12.76 4.29
N THR A 136 2.55 13.19 4.77
CA THR A 136 3.40 14.18 4.07
C THR A 136 3.80 13.66 2.69
N PHE A 137 4.27 12.42 2.59
CA PHE A 137 4.54 11.79 1.30
C PHE A 137 3.30 11.72 0.40
N GLY A 138 2.11 11.55 0.97
CA GLY A 138 0.84 11.63 0.25
C GLY A 138 0.60 12.99 -0.40
N TYR A 139 0.99 14.10 0.23
CA TYR A 139 0.89 15.42 -0.39
C TYR A 139 1.79 15.54 -1.62
N ASP A 140 2.99 14.98 -1.61
CA ASP A 140 3.88 14.96 -2.78
C ASP A 140 3.25 14.19 -3.95
N LEU A 141 2.55 13.07 -3.66
CA LEU A 141 1.82 12.32 -4.69
C LEU A 141 0.64 13.10 -5.26
N LEU A 142 -0.10 13.85 -4.42
CA LEU A 142 -1.18 14.72 -4.88
C LEU A 142 -0.67 15.79 -5.84
N GLU A 143 0.43 16.46 -5.50
CA GLU A 143 1.05 17.45 -6.37
C GLU A 143 1.50 16.85 -7.71
N TYR A 144 1.89 15.57 -7.73
CA TYR A 144 2.30 14.89 -8.95
C TYR A 144 1.11 14.54 -9.88
N VAL A 145 -0.05 14.17 -9.33
CA VAL A 145 -1.20 13.68 -10.11
C VAL A 145 -2.20 14.78 -10.52
N TYR A 146 -2.13 15.95 -9.89
CA TYR A 146 -2.85 17.18 -10.27
C TYR A 146 -1.95 18.14 -11.02
#